data_AF-A0AAU3DQQ9-F1
#
_entry.id   AF-A0AAU3DQQ9-F1
#
_cell.length_a   1.000
_cell.length_b   1.000
_cell.length_c   1.000
_cell.angle_alpha   90.00
_cell.angle_beta   90.00
_cell.angle_gamma   90.00
#
_symmetry.space_group_name_H-M   'P 1'
#
loop_
_entity.id
_entity.type
_entity.pdbx_description
1 polymer ?
#
loop_
_entity_poly.entity_id
_entity_poly.type
_entity_poly.pdbx_seq_one_letter_code
_entity_poly.pdbx_strand_id
1 'polypeptide(L)'
;MHSDEQTGGQVDQLLGWLEGVDQRLPRKYKGAWSAIGQRGPDWISQGANSGMELLDWTLRRLAPDEEVVAWQQGTGMYVTEMNPETGKPHRSLRCRYIAHSRGLPARALDDLIGGVSKATRILQKIKHADEEAMAEALRSSMVGVECCLMIMWRGA
;
A
#
# COMPACT_ATOMS: atom_id res chain seq x y z
N MET A 1 -25.06 -7.70 -16.18
CA MET A 1 -24.46 -6.48 -16.76
C MET A 1 -24.45 -5.30 -15.78
N HIS A 2 -24.28 -5.55 -14.46
CA HIS A 2 -24.30 -4.53 -13.40
C HIS A 2 -22.98 -4.47 -12.58
N SER A 3 -21.99 -5.28 -12.94
CA SER A 3 -20.74 -5.42 -12.18
C SER A 3 -19.62 -4.48 -12.68
N ASP A 4 -19.64 -4.10 -13.95
CA ASP A 4 -18.58 -3.25 -14.54
C ASP A 4 -18.74 -1.76 -14.18
N GLU A 5 -19.97 -1.25 -14.10
CA GLU A 5 -20.23 0.15 -13.70
C GLU A 5 -19.91 0.42 -12.22
N GLN A 6 -20.16 -0.54 -11.32
CA GLN A 6 -19.82 -0.40 -9.90
C GLN A 6 -18.32 -0.40 -9.66
N THR A 7 -17.56 -1.19 -10.44
CA THR A 7 -16.11 -1.29 -10.30
C THR A 7 -15.42 -0.01 -10.80
N GLY A 8 -15.87 0.56 -11.92
CA GLY A 8 -15.37 1.85 -12.41
C GLY A 8 -15.54 2.99 -11.41
N GLY A 9 -16.72 3.09 -10.78
CA GLY A 9 -16.98 4.12 -9.77
C GLY A 9 -16.12 3.98 -8.50
N GLN A 10 -15.77 2.77 -8.10
CA GLN A 10 -14.89 2.54 -6.94
C GLN A 10 -13.44 2.94 -7.23
N VAL A 11 -12.93 2.64 -8.43
CA VAL A 11 -11.56 3.02 -8.81
C VAL A 11 -11.44 4.54 -8.92
N ASP A 12 -12.43 5.23 -9.49
CA ASP A 12 -12.41 6.69 -9.59
C ASP A 12 -12.42 7.38 -8.22
N GLN A 13 -13.21 6.86 -7.28
CA GLN A 13 -13.23 7.34 -5.90
C GLN A 13 -11.89 7.09 -5.19
N LEU A 14 -11.30 5.91 -5.37
CA LEU A 14 -9.97 5.60 -4.83
C LEU A 14 -8.90 6.54 -5.40
N LEU A 15 -8.94 6.82 -6.70
CA LEU A 15 -8.01 7.74 -7.36
C LEU A 15 -8.17 9.16 -6.84
N GLY A 16 -9.41 9.64 -6.66
CA GLY A 16 -9.68 10.96 -6.06
C GLY A 16 -9.18 11.05 -4.62
N TRP A 17 -9.36 10.00 -3.83
CA TRP A 17 -8.79 9.93 -2.49
C TRP A 17 -7.25 9.95 -2.49
N LEU A 18 -6.61 9.15 -3.36
CA LEU A 18 -5.16 9.13 -3.50
C LEU A 18 -4.60 10.50 -3.91
N GLU A 19 -5.30 11.23 -4.79
CA GLU A 19 -4.94 12.59 -5.18
C GLU A 19 -4.99 13.56 -3.99
N GLY A 20 -6.02 13.43 -3.13
CA GLY A 20 -6.13 14.18 -1.88
C GLY A 20 -5.01 13.86 -0.87
N VAL A 21 -4.43 12.66 -0.92
CA VAL A 21 -3.29 12.27 -0.08
C VAL A 21 -1.96 12.81 -0.62
N ASP A 22 -1.67 12.60 -1.90
CA ASP A 22 -0.53 13.19 -2.63
C ASP A 22 -0.80 13.09 -4.13
N GLN A 23 -0.71 14.21 -4.85
CA GLN A 23 -1.00 14.33 -6.28
C GLN A 23 -0.24 13.34 -7.18
N ARG A 24 0.85 12.73 -6.68
CA ARG A 24 1.66 11.76 -7.43
C ARG A 24 1.18 10.31 -7.26
N LEU A 25 0.37 10.00 -6.25
CA LEU A 25 -0.11 8.64 -5.98
C LEU A 25 -1.01 8.09 -7.09
N PRO A 26 -1.95 8.86 -7.68
CA PRO A 26 -2.74 8.39 -8.82
C PRO A 26 -1.87 7.92 -9.99
N ARG A 27 -0.76 8.61 -10.25
CA ARG A 27 0.19 8.24 -11.31
C ARG A 27 0.86 6.90 -11.00
N LYS A 28 1.22 6.62 -9.74
CA LYS A 28 1.83 5.34 -9.35
C LYS A 28 0.85 4.17 -9.50
N TYR A 29 -0.40 4.38 -9.08
CA TYR A 29 -1.48 3.42 -9.29
C TYR A 29 -1.68 3.10 -10.78
N LYS A 30 -1.89 4.13 -11.60
CA LYS A 30 -2.09 3.97 -13.05
C LYS A 30 -0.86 3.34 -13.71
N GLY A 31 0.34 3.73 -13.29
CA GLY A 31 1.59 3.16 -13.79
C GLY A 31 1.71 1.65 -13.54
N ALA A 32 1.38 1.20 -12.33
CA ALA A 32 1.42 -0.22 -11.99
C ALA A 32 0.45 -1.06 -12.86
N TRP A 33 -0.79 -0.60 -12.99
CA TRP A 33 -1.79 -1.29 -13.82
C TRP A 33 -1.53 -1.19 -15.32
N SER A 34 -1.03 -0.05 -15.80
CA SER A 34 -0.64 0.13 -17.19
C SER A 34 0.48 -0.82 -17.58
N ALA A 35 1.49 -1.01 -16.71
CA ALA A 35 2.57 -1.97 -16.97
C ALA A 35 2.02 -3.39 -17.13
N ILE A 36 1.14 -3.82 -16.23
CA ILE A 36 0.48 -5.15 -16.27
C ILE A 36 -0.37 -5.33 -17.53
N GLY A 37 -1.06 -4.28 -17.97
CA GLY A 37 -1.96 -4.32 -19.13
C GLY A 37 -1.21 -4.30 -20.46
N GLN A 38 -0.18 -3.45 -20.59
CA GLN A 38 0.54 -3.24 -21.84
C GLN A 38 1.61 -4.31 -22.09
N ARG A 39 2.19 -4.89 -21.02
CA ARG A 39 3.24 -5.91 -21.09
C ARG A 39 4.42 -5.52 -21.99
N GLY A 40 4.85 -4.26 -21.90
CA GLY A 40 6.06 -3.77 -22.58
C GLY A 40 7.36 -4.34 -21.99
N PRO A 41 8.53 -3.91 -22.47
CA PRO A 41 9.80 -4.32 -21.87
C PRO A 41 9.84 -4.03 -20.35
N ASP A 42 10.35 -4.99 -19.58
CA ASP A 42 10.52 -4.92 -18.11
C ASP A 42 9.22 -4.63 -17.33
N TRP A 43 8.06 -4.93 -17.92
CA TRP A 43 6.75 -4.60 -17.35
C TRP A 43 6.52 -5.19 -15.94
N ILE A 44 7.18 -6.32 -15.65
CA ILE A 44 7.10 -7.02 -14.37
C ILE A 44 7.80 -6.22 -13.28
N SER A 45 9.08 -5.90 -13.49
CA SER A 45 9.85 -5.00 -12.63
C SER A 45 9.19 -3.63 -12.47
N GLN A 46 8.69 -3.03 -13.56
CA GLN A 46 8.04 -1.72 -13.52
C GLN A 46 6.73 -1.74 -12.72
N GLY A 47 5.89 -2.76 -12.95
CA GLY A 47 4.65 -2.95 -12.21
C GLY A 47 4.94 -3.17 -10.72
N ALA A 48 5.90 -4.03 -10.40
CA ALA A 48 6.30 -4.31 -9.03
C ALA A 48 6.84 -3.07 -8.30
N ASN A 49 7.73 -2.30 -8.94
CA ASN A 49 8.28 -1.09 -8.37
C ASN A 49 7.19 -0.02 -8.17
N SER A 50 6.29 0.16 -9.15
CA SER A 50 5.19 1.13 -9.05
C SER A 50 4.22 0.78 -7.92
N GLY A 51 3.87 -0.50 -7.77
CA GLY A 51 3.03 -0.99 -6.68
C GLY A 51 3.68 -0.82 -5.30
N MET A 52 4.98 -1.10 -5.20
CA MET A 52 5.75 -0.91 -3.98
C MET A 52 5.81 0.57 -3.57
N GLU A 53 6.13 1.45 -4.52
CA GLU A 53 6.19 2.89 -4.27
C GLU A 53 4.82 3.49 -3.92
N LEU A 54 3.75 3.02 -4.58
CA LEU A 54 2.38 3.43 -4.26
C LEU A 54 2.08 3.16 -2.79
N LEU A 55 2.34 1.95 -2.32
CA LEU A 55 2.05 1.57 -0.94
C LEU A 55 2.95 2.32 0.06
N ASP A 56 4.25 2.40 -0.22
CA ASP A 56 5.21 3.07 0.65
C ASP A 56 4.92 4.56 0.79
N TRP A 57 4.61 5.24 -0.31
CA TRP A 57 4.31 6.67 -0.28
C TRP A 57 2.96 6.92 0.39
N THR A 58 1.95 6.08 0.14
CA THR A 58 0.66 6.22 0.82
C THR A 58 0.83 6.09 2.33
N LEU A 59 1.52 5.05 2.81
CA LEU A 59 1.76 4.86 4.24
C LEU A 59 2.54 6.03 4.86
N ARG A 60 3.57 6.55 4.18
CA ARG A 60 4.36 7.68 4.69
C ARG A 60 3.58 9.00 4.73
N ARG A 61 2.63 9.19 3.81
CA ARG A 61 1.78 10.38 3.78
C ARG A 61 0.70 10.35 4.84
N LEU A 62 0.09 9.19 5.04
CA LEU A 62 -0.96 9.00 6.03
C LEU A 62 -0.44 8.85 7.47
N ALA A 63 0.83 8.47 7.61
CA ALA A 63 1.47 8.27 8.89
C ALA A 63 2.91 8.81 8.85
N PRO A 64 3.10 10.15 8.89
CA PRO A 64 4.42 10.77 8.88
C PRO A 64 5.31 10.28 10.01
N ASP A 65 6.63 10.22 9.78
CA ASP A 65 7.59 9.65 10.74
C ASP A 65 7.48 10.32 12.12
N GLU A 66 7.42 11.66 12.15
CA GLU A 66 7.35 12.46 13.38
C GLU A 66 6.10 12.12 14.21
N GLU A 67 4.94 12.03 13.56
CA GLU A 67 3.68 11.73 14.22
C GLU A 67 3.63 10.30 14.75
N VAL A 68 4.13 9.34 13.96
CA VAL A 68 4.17 7.93 14.35
C VAL A 68 5.13 7.71 15.52
N VAL A 69 6.30 8.37 15.49
CA VAL A 69 7.30 8.30 16.57
C VAL A 69 6.73 8.91 17.84
N ALA A 70 6.14 10.11 17.78
CA ALA A 70 5.55 10.76 18.94
C ALA A 70 4.42 9.91 19.55
N TRP A 71 3.56 9.33 18.72
CA TRP A 71 2.51 8.42 19.16
C TRP A 71 3.07 7.15 19.81
N GLN A 72 4.05 6.50 19.19
CA GLN A 72 4.70 5.30 19.73
C GLN A 72 5.33 5.60 21.10
N GLN A 73 6.05 6.70 21.24
CA GLN A 73 6.65 7.14 22.51
C GLN A 73 5.60 7.41 23.58
N GLY A 74 4.50 8.08 23.24
CA GLY A 74 3.39 8.34 24.17
C GLY A 74 2.69 7.09 24.67
N THR A 75 2.64 6.03 23.86
CA THR A 75 2.04 4.74 24.28
C THR A 75 3.01 3.84 25.03
N GLY A 76 4.33 3.96 24.80
CA GLY A 76 5.33 3.03 25.31
C GLY A 76 5.26 1.61 24.71
N MET A 77 4.41 1.39 23.70
CA MET A 77 4.19 0.10 23.06
C MET A 77 4.94 -0.01 21.72
N TYR A 78 4.99 -1.22 21.13
CA TYR A 78 5.49 -1.46 19.76
C TYR A 78 6.96 -1.08 19.51
N VAL A 79 7.80 -1.13 20.55
CA VAL A 79 9.24 -0.81 20.45
C VAL A 79 9.96 -1.65 19.39
N THR A 80 9.54 -2.91 19.18
CA THR A 80 10.11 -3.82 18.18
C THR A 80 9.71 -3.48 16.73
N GLU A 81 8.76 -2.57 16.54
CA GLU A 81 8.32 -2.10 15.22
C GLU A 81 9.00 -0.78 14.81
N MET A 82 10.03 -0.39 15.57
CA MET A 82 10.95 0.68 15.24
C MET A 82 12.25 0.09 14.70
N ASN A 83 12.84 0.75 13.70
CA ASN A 83 14.17 0.40 13.24
C ASN A 83 15.20 0.95 14.27
N PRO A 84 16.00 0.08 14.92
CA PRO A 84 16.88 0.52 16.01
C PRO A 84 18.06 1.37 15.53
N GLU A 85 18.44 1.27 14.26
CA GLU A 85 19.58 2.01 13.69
C GLU A 85 19.18 3.40 13.21
N THR A 86 17.99 3.53 12.63
CA THR A 86 17.53 4.77 11.97
C THR A 86 16.47 5.51 12.77
N GLY A 87 15.91 4.89 13.81
CA GLY A 87 14.78 5.43 14.56
C GLY A 87 13.49 5.55 13.75
N LYS A 88 13.40 4.95 12.55
CA LYS A 88 12.24 5.06 11.67
C LYS A 88 11.21 3.97 11.94
N PRO A 89 9.90 4.29 11.84
CA PRO A 89 8.86 3.30 12.05
C PRO A 89 8.78 2.31 10.88
N HIS A 90 8.62 1.03 11.21
CA HIS A 90 8.29 0.00 10.22
C HIS A 90 6.88 0.20 9.63
N ARG A 91 6.59 -0.48 8.51
CA ARG A 91 5.26 -0.41 7.88
C ARG A 91 4.14 -0.85 8.80
N SER A 92 4.37 -1.87 9.63
CA SER A 92 3.39 -2.36 10.60
C SER A 92 2.99 -1.27 11.59
N LEU A 93 3.97 -0.52 12.11
CA LEU A 93 3.69 0.56 13.06
C LEU A 93 2.90 1.69 12.41
N ARG A 94 3.20 2.03 11.15
CA ARG A 94 2.38 2.97 10.37
C ARG A 94 0.95 2.47 10.18
N CYS A 95 0.75 1.17 9.91
CA CYS A 95 -0.58 0.60 9.80
C CYS A 95 -1.35 0.71 11.13
N ARG A 96 -0.68 0.46 12.27
CA ARG A 96 -1.28 0.65 13.60
C ARG A 96 -1.65 2.11 13.86
N TYR A 97 -0.75 3.03 13.52
CA TYR A 97 -1.01 4.47 13.65
C TYR A 97 -2.21 4.89 12.80
N ILE A 98 -2.27 4.47 11.53
CA ILE A 98 -3.41 4.76 10.63
C ILE A 98 -4.71 4.17 11.21
N ALA A 99 -4.68 2.93 11.69
CA ALA A 99 -5.84 2.32 12.29
C ALA A 99 -6.31 3.06 13.54
N HIS A 100 -5.38 3.50 14.39
CA HIS A 100 -5.68 4.30 15.57
C HIS A 100 -6.28 5.65 15.20
N SER A 101 -5.64 6.42 14.29
CA SER A 101 -6.09 7.76 13.91
C SER A 101 -7.43 7.75 13.18
N ARG A 102 -7.79 6.63 12.55
CA ARG A 102 -9.04 6.44 11.80
C ARG A 102 -10.11 5.62 12.54
N GLY A 103 -9.83 5.19 13.77
CA GLY A 103 -10.75 4.34 14.53
C GLY A 103 -11.10 3.02 13.82
N LEU A 104 -10.16 2.44 13.08
CA LEU A 104 -10.38 1.17 12.40
C LEU A 104 -10.55 0.03 13.42
N PRO A 105 -11.48 -0.91 13.19
CA PRO A 105 -11.65 -2.07 14.05
C PRO A 105 -10.42 -2.97 14.00
N ALA A 106 -10.15 -3.71 15.08
CA ALA A 106 -8.98 -4.60 15.21
C ALA A 106 -8.82 -5.56 14.02
N ARG A 107 -9.91 -6.14 13.52
CA ARG A 107 -9.89 -7.00 12.34
C ARG A 107 -9.36 -6.29 11.08
N ALA A 108 -9.78 -5.04 10.85
CA ALA A 108 -9.30 -4.27 9.71
C ALA A 108 -7.81 -3.91 9.85
N LEU A 109 -7.31 -3.70 11.07
CA LEU A 109 -5.89 -3.54 11.33
C LEU A 109 -5.10 -4.81 11.01
N ASP A 110 -5.58 -5.98 11.43
CA ASP A 110 -4.93 -7.27 11.14
C ASP A 110 -4.89 -7.54 9.63
N ASP A 111 -6.01 -7.31 8.94
CA ASP A 111 -6.10 -7.41 7.48
C ASP A 111 -5.14 -6.44 6.77
N LEU A 112 -5.02 -5.20 7.28
CA LEU A 112 -4.12 -4.19 6.74
C LEU A 112 -2.64 -4.58 6.93
N ILE A 113 -2.23 -4.97 8.14
CA ILE A 113 -0.85 -5.38 8.42
C ILE A 113 -0.49 -6.63 7.60
N GLY A 114 -1.37 -7.64 7.59
CA GLY A 114 -1.17 -8.87 6.83
C GLY A 114 -1.09 -8.61 5.32
N GLY A 115 -2.00 -7.78 4.80
CA GLY A 115 -2.04 -7.38 3.39
C GLY A 115 -0.78 -6.63 2.96
N VAL A 116 -0.39 -5.59 3.70
CA VAL A 116 0.83 -4.81 3.45
C VAL A 116 2.07 -5.69 3.49
N SER A 117 2.20 -6.53 4.51
CA SER A 117 3.37 -7.41 4.68
C SER A 117 3.47 -8.44 3.55
N LYS A 118 2.33 -9.03 3.14
CA LYS A 118 2.30 -10.00 2.05
C LYS A 118 2.59 -9.35 0.70
N ALA A 119 1.93 -8.23 0.39
CA ALA A 119 2.10 -7.52 -0.88
C ALA A 119 3.54 -7.03 -1.06
N THR A 120 4.11 -6.35 -0.05
CA THR A 120 5.49 -5.83 -0.14
C THR A 120 6.52 -6.94 -0.31
N ARG A 121 6.38 -8.06 0.41
CA ARG A 121 7.28 -9.21 0.26
C ARG A 121 7.24 -9.78 -1.15
N ILE A 122 6.05 -9.94 -1.74
CA ILE A 122 5.92 -10.48 -3.10
C ILE A 122 6.45 -9.47 -4.11
N LEU A 123 6.04 -8.21 -4.06
CA LEU A 123 6.51 -7.17 -4.99
C LEU A 123 8.03 -7.01 -4.93
N GLN A 124 8.63 -7.08 -3.74
CA GLN A 124 10.09 -7.05 -3.59
C GLN A 124 10.75 -8.26 -4.26
N LYS A 125 10.20 -9.48 -4.08
CA LYS A 125 10.71 -10.68 -4.75
C LYS A 125 10.63 -10.55 -6.27
N ILE A 126 9.51 -10.05 -6.78
CA ILE A 126 9.28 -9.88 -8.22
C ILE A 126 10.29 -8.90 -8.82
N LYS A 127 10.50 -7.76 -8.16
CA LYS A 127 11.48 -6.73 -8.56
C LYS A 127 12.91 -7.28 -8.72
N HIS A 128 13.27 -8.35 -8.02
CA HIS A 128 14.61 -8.95 -8.11
C HIS A 128 14.69 -10.16 -9.06
N ALA A 129 13.57 -10.80 -9.38
CA ALA A 129 13.54 -11.96 -10.25
C ALA A 129 13.33 -11.58 -11.73
N ASP A 130 12.43 -10.62 -12.00
CA ASP A 130 12.05 -10.16 -13.35
C ASP A 130 11.73 -11.29 -14.36
N GLU A 131 11.02 -12.31 -13.88
CA GLU A 131 10.63 -13.48 -14.69
C GLU A 131 9.16 -13.41 -15.09
N GLU A 132 8.83 -13.74 -16.35
CA GLU A 132 7.44 -13.82 -16.85
C GLU A 132 6.55 -14.76 -16.01
N ALA A 133 7.15 -15.77 -15.38
CA ALA A 133 6.48 -16.66 -14.42
C ALA A 133 5.87 -15.91 -13.20
N MET A 134 6.32 -14.68 -12.92
CA MET A 134 5.82 -13.84 -11.83
C MET A 134 4.62 -12.98 -12.22
N ALA A 135 4.15 -13.03 -13.46
CA ALA A 135 3.03 -12.24 -13.97
C ALA A 135 1.77 -12.33 -13.09
N GLU A 136 1.36 -13.55 -12.73
CA GLU A 136 0.16 -13.77 -11.90
C GLU A 136 0.40 -13.29 -10.46
N ALA A 137 1.62 -13.51 -9.93
CA ALA A 137 1.98 -13.03 -8.61
C ALA A 137 1.97 -11.50 -8.53
N LEU A 138 2.38 -10.81 -9.60
CA LEU A 138 2.32 -9.35 -9.71
C LEU A 138 0.88 -8.87 -9.72
N ARG A 139 0.02 -9.42 -10.58
CA ARG A 139 -1.40 -9.06 -10.66
C ARG A 139 -2.11 -9.29 -9.32
N SER A 140 -1.94 -10.47 -8.74
CA SER A 140 -2.51 -10.81 -7.42
C SER A 140 -2.00 -9.88 -6.32
N SER A 141 -0.73 -9.47 -6.36
CA SER A 141 -0.18 -8.52 -5.39
C SER A 141 -0.72 -7.12 -5.56
N MET A 142 -0.97 -6.68 -6.81
CA MET A 142 -1.60 -5.39 -7.07
C MET A 142 -3.03 -5.32 -6.53
N VAL A 143 -3.83 -6.38 -6.71
CA VAL A 143 -5.15 -6.47 -6.06
C VAL A 143 -5.00 -6.41 -4.53
N GLY A 144 -3.98 -7.07 -3.97
CA GLY A 144 -3.67 -6.96 -2.55
C GLY A 144 -3.34 -5.53 -2.09
N VAL A 145 -2.58 -4.79 -2.90
CA VAL A 145 -2.30 -3.35 -2.66
C VAL A 145 -3.60 -2.56 -2.68
N GLU A 146 -4.48 -2.76 -3.65
CA GLU A 146 -5.79 -2.08 -3.72
C GLU A 146 -6.65 -2.34 -2.49
N CYS A 147 -6.74 -3.59 -2.05
CA CYS A 147 -7.45 -3.93 -0.82
C CYS A 147 -6.90 -3.17 0.39
N CYS A 148 -5.58 -3.05 0.51
CA CYS A 148 -4.95 -2.27 1.59
C CYS A 148 -5.33 -0.78 1.49
N LEU A 149 -5.27 -0.21 0.28
CA LEU A 149 -5.65 1.19 0.05
C LEU A 149 -7.13 1.45 0.37
N MET A 150 -8.02 0.52 0.01
CA MET A 150 -9.44 0.60 0.35
C MET A 150 -9.71 0.53 1.85
N ILE A 151 -8.98 -0.32 2.58
CA ILE A 151 -9.08 -0.38 4.06
C ILE A 151 -8.67 0.96 4.66
N MET A 152 -7.56 1.53 4.19
CA MET A 152 -7.13 2.86 4.64
C MET A 152 -8.23 3.87 4.32
N TRP A 153 -8.64 3.99 3.06
CA TRP A 153 -9.63 4.97 2.60
C TRP A 153 -10.97 4.90 3.35
N ARG A 154 -11.54 3.71 3.59
CA ARG A 154 -12.85 3.57 4.26
C ARG A 154 -12.86 3.94 5.74
N GLY A 155 -11.70 4.13 6.36
CA GLY A 155 -11.59 4.72 7.70
C GLY A 155 -11.40 6.24 7.69
N ALA A 156 -11.29 6.88 6.53
CA ALA A 156 -11.12 8.33 6.41
C ALA A 156 -12.45 9.08 6.47
#